data_AF-A0A1F6WWV5-F1
#
_entry.id   AF-A0A1F6WWV5-F1
#
_cell.length_a   1.000
_cell.length_b   1.000
_cell.length_c   1.000
_cell.angle_alpha   90.00
_cell.angle_beta   90.00
_cell.angle_gamma   90.00
#
_symmetry.space_group_name_H-M   'P 1'
#
loop_
_entity.id
_entity.type
_entity.pdbx_description
1 polymer ?
#
loop_
_entity_poly.entity_id
_entity_poly.type
_entity_poly.pdbx_seq_one_letter_code
_entity_poly.pdbx_strand_id
1 'polypeptide(L)'
;MWKFITHHEFSLGIFILFFSALWMTIFLGSYNWFVVLPLGISWAGLICLFDFFERKYFSHSVIPDTIWRGRKLFIISVVSLLFCVLLDGFGVFVARLWYYPFWSLKIYLAIAPFAFGAYTLLLFILYEFAKDLVTNHRKINLGHYVKKQFYEMIMNSELVLGIIGYLLSINYALRFLANPSLSSFIINQKGEVPFSGFYIIILVFIATFFIFEYICFKQNKQTLTHDILSGNFWPIIFITIANIIAIVSIEFLNGPFQVWVFANWPYDNIRILNVPVVAMFLWPLQFPVFLSMLRALFPSKEVVW
;
A
#
# COMPACT_ATOMS: atom_id res chain seq x y z
N MET A 1 -4.37 -2.24 -28.05
CA MET A 1 -4.12 -1.41 -26.85
C MET A 1 -2.89 -1.88 -26.09
N TRP A 2 -2.88 -3.06 -25.46
CA TRP A 2 -1.71 -3.53 -24.68
C TRP A 2 -0.38 -3.55 -25.46
N LYS A 3 -0.38 -4.07 -26.70
CA LYS A 3 0.82 -4.04 -27.58
C LYS A 3 1.41 -2.64 -27.81
N PHE A 4 0.56 -1.61 -27.84
CA PHE A 4 1.00 -0.23 -28.01
C PHE A 4 1.65 0.30 -26.73
N ILE A 5 0.99 0.07 -25.58
CA ILE A 5 1.53 0.43 -24.27
C ILE A 5 2.90 -0.24 -24.11
N THR A 6 3.01 -1.55 -24.36
CA THR A 6 4.28 -2.29 -24.25
C THR A 6 5.43 -1.75 -25.09
N HIS A 7 5.13 -1.14 -26.24
CA HIS A 7 6.17 -0.60 -27.12
C HIS A 7 6.59 0.83 -26.76
N HIS A 8 5.73 1.57 -26.03
CA HIS A 8 5.92 2.99 -25.74
C HIS A 8 5.88 3.31 -24.24
N GLU A 9 5.91 2.31 -23.36
CA GLU A 9 5.78 2.45 -21.89
C GLU A 9 6.67 3.53 -21.29
N PHE A 10 7.94 3.57 -21.68
CA PHE A 10 8.89 4.56 -21.16
C PHE A 10 8.47 5.99 -21.52
N SER A 11 8.27 6.25 -22.82
CA SER A 11 7.86 7.57 -23.32
C SER A 11 6.47 7.98 -22.80
N LEU A 12 5.55 7.01 -22.71
CA LEU A 12 4.21 7.21 -22.18
C LEU A 12 4.26 7.52 -20.68
N GLY A 13 5.10 6.82 -19.91
CA GLY A 13 5.32 7.07 -18.49
C GLY A 13 5.87 8.46 -18.22
N ILE A 14 6.92 8.89 -18.94
CA ILE A 14 7.46 10.25 -18.84
C ILE A 14 6.41 11.29 -19.23
N PHE A 15 5.73 11.08 -20.35
CA PHE A 15 4.70 12.00 -20.84
C PHE A 15 3.58 12.17 -19.81
N ILE A 16 3.08 11.07 -19.25
CA ILE A 16 2.04 11.08 -18.22
C ILE A 16 2.50 11.86 -16.98
N LEU A 17 3.70 11.59 -16.47
CA LEU A 17 4.22 12.29 -15.29
C LEU A 17 4.35 13.79 -15.53
N PHE A 18 4.95 14.18 -16.65
CA PHE A 18 5.15 15.59 -16.99
C PHE A 18 3.82 16.31 -17.21
N PHE A 19 2.91 15.69 -17.96
CA PHE A 19 1.58 16.23 -18.22
C PHE A 19 0.78 16.39 -16.92
N SER A 20 0.81 15.37 -16.05
CA SER A 20 0.15 15.43 -14.74
C SER A 20 0.70 16.57 -13.88
N ALA A 21 2.03 16.74 -13.82
CA ALA A 21 2.64 17.83 -13.06
C ALA A 21 2.28 19.21 -13.61
N LEU A 22 2.31 19.38 -14.94
CA LEU A 22 1.92 20.62 -15.61
C LEU A 22 0.45 20.95 -15.34
N TRP A 23 -0.43 19.95 -15.44
CA TRP A 23 -1.85 20.11 -15.17
C TRP A 23 -2.11 20.51 -13.72
N MET A 24 -1.50 19.83 -12.74
CA MET A 24 -1.65 20.21 -11.32
C MET A 24 -1.20 21.64 -11.05
N THR A 25 -0.14 22.09 -11.74
CA THR A 25 0.36 23.47 -11.61
C THR A 25 -0.64 24.50 -12.12
N ILE A 26 -1.34 24.22 -13.22
CA ILE A 26 -2.32 25.13 -13.83
C ILE A 26 -3.56 25.30 -12.94
N PHE A 27 -4.01 24.24 -12.26
CA PHE A 27 -5.29 24.22 -11.55
C PHE A 27 -5.17 24.28 -10.01
N LEU A 28 -3.96 24.46 -9.47
CA LEU A 28 -3.69 24.53 -8.03
C LEU A 28 -4.65 25.49 -7.31
N GLY A 29 -5.19 25.06 -6.17
CA GLY A 29 -6.08 25.88 -5.33
C GLY A 29 -7.59 25.75 -5.62
N SER A 30 -7.99 25.00 -6.65
CA SER A 30 -9.41 24.76 -6.96
C SER A 30 -9.94 23.45 -6.37
N TYR A 31 -11.13 23.49 -5.75
CA TYR A 31 -11.84 22.30 -5.25
C TYR A 31 -12.57 21.58 -6.40
N ASN A 32 -11.83 21.02 -7.35
CA ASN A 32 -12.41 20.36 -8.52
C ASN A 32 -11.61 19.12 -8.93
N TRP A 33 -12.27 18.19 -9.64
CA TRP A 33 -11.70 17.02 -10.29
C TRP A 33 -10.42 17.31 -11.08
N PHE A 34 -10.33 18.52 -11.64
CA PHE A 34 -9.17 18.98 -12.40
C PHE A 34 -7.86 19.04 -11.59
N VAL A 35 -7.89 19.14 -10.26
CA VAL A 35 -6.66 19.12 -9.44
C VAL A 35 -6.29 17.71 -9.00
N VAL A 36 -7.29 16.85 -8.82
CA VAL A 36 -7.13 15.54 -8.17
C VAL A 36 -6.85 14.42 -9.17
N LEU A 37 -7.51 14.44 -10.32
CA LEU A 37 -7.37 13.43 -11.38
C LEU A 37 -5.92 13.28 -11.89
N PRO A 38 -5.15 14.36 -12.13
CA PRO A 38 -3.79 14.25 -12.66
C PRO A 38 -2.84 13.49 -11.73
N LEU A 39 -3.04 13.55 -10.41
CA LEU A 39 -2.21 12.83 -9.47
C LEU A 39 -2.45 11.31 -9.54
N GLY A 40 -3.72 10.89 -9.60
CA GLY A 40 -4.05 9.47 -9.85
C GLY A 40 -3.51 8.98 -11.19
N ILE A 41 -3.55 9.82 -12.23
CA ILE A 41 -2.96 9.55 -13.54
C ILE A 41 -1.42 9.46 -13.45
N SER A 42 -0.77 10.26 -12.61
CA SER A 42 0.69 10.23 -12.44
C SER A 42 1.19 8.86 -11.96
N TRP A 43 0.40 8.14 -11.16
CA TRP A 43 0.74 6.80 -10.70
C TRP A 43 0.72 5.78 -11.84
N ALA A 44 -0.17 5.95 -12.82
CA ALA A 44 -0.13 5.15 -14.05
C ALA A 44 1.16 5.42 -14.85
N GLY A 45 1.68 6.65 -14.81
CA GLY A 45 2.98 7.00 -15.37
C GLY A 45 4.14 6.25 -14.69
N LEU A 46 4.14 6.20 -13.35
CA LEU A 46 5.12 5.42 -12.58
C LEU A 46 5.02 3.92 -12.89
N ILE A 47 3.81 3.36 -12.96
CA ILE A 47 3.58 1.96 -13.33
C ILE A 47 4.21 1.66 -14.70
N CYS A 48 3.99 2.52 -15.71
CA CYS A 48 4.56 2.33 -17.04
C CYS A 48 6.09 2.38 -17.03
N LEU A 49 6.69 3.29 -16.25
CA LEU A 49 8.15 3.39 -16.14
C LEU A 49 8.77 2.17 -15.48
N PHE A 50 8.21 1.72 -14.34
CA PHE A 50 8.76 0.57 -13.62
C PHE A 50 8.48 -0.76 -14.35
N ASP A 51 7.33 -0.93 -15.02
CA ASP A 51 7.09 -2.11 -15.88
C ASP A 51 8.05 -2.14 -17.09
N PHE A 52 8.38 -0.97 -17.68
CA PHE A 52 9.42 -0.89 -18.71
C PHE A 52 10.79 -1.36 -18.19
N PHE A 53 11.20 -0.89 -17.01
CA PHE A 53 12.48 -1.29 -16.43
C PHE A 53 12.49 -2.78 -16.06
N GLU A 54 11.40 -3.29 -15.50
CA GLU A 54 11.22 -4.72 -15.22
C GLU A 54 11.40 -5.55 -16.50
N ARG A 55 10.73 -5.16 -17.59
CA ARG A 55 10.83 -5.88 -18.86
C ARG A 55 12.21 -5.79 -19.47
N LYS A 56 12.82 -4.61 -19.45
CA LYS A 56 14.14 -4.38 -20.06
C LYS A 56 15.26 -5.15 -19.36
N TYR A 57 15.21 -5.27 -18.03
CA TYR A 57 16.30 -5.86 -17.26
C TYR A 57 16.03 -7.29 -16.79
N PHE A 58 14.76 -7.70 -16.65
CA PHE A 58 14.38 -8.99 -16.07
C PHE A 58 13.46 -9.82 -16.97
N SER A 59 13.05 -9.29 -18.14
CA SER A 59 12.12 -9.96 -19.08
C SER A 59 10.77 -10.33 -18.47
N HIS A 60 10.40 -9.70 -17.35
CA HIS A 60 9.11 -9.86 -16.67
C HIS A 60 8.26 -8.59 -16.88
N SER A 61 6.94 -8.73 -16.78
CA SER A 61 6.00 -7.61 -16.86
C SER A 61 4.72 -7.97 -16.13
N VAL A 62 4.25 -7.03 -15.31
CA VAL A 62 2.97 -7.13 -14.60
C VAL A 62 1.80 -6.69 -15.49
N ILE A 63 2.05 -5.83 -16.49
CA ILE A 63 1.05 -5.42 -17.47
C ILE A 63 0.56 -6.64 -18.28
N PRO A 64 -0.77 -6.86 -18.39
CA PRO A 64 -1.32 -8.07 -18.99
C PRO A 64 -1.15 -8.07 -20.51
N ASP A 65 -0.27 -8.93 -21.00
CA ASP A 65 -0.16 -9.32 -22.41
C ASP A 65 -0.93 -10.63 -22.72
N THR A 66 -1.38 -11.34 -21.69
CA THR A 66 -2.03 -12.65 -21.75
C THR A 66 -3.24 -12.74 -20.80
N ILE A 67 -4.16 -13.66 -21.08
CA ILE A 67 -5.40 -13.88 -20.28
C ILE A 67 -5.10 -14.23 -18.82
N TRP A 68 -4.05 -15.01 -18.58
CA TRP A 68 -3.60 -15.39 -17.23
C TRP A 68 -3.10 -14.19 -16.43
N ARG A 69 -2.36 -13.27 -17.06
CA ARG A 69 -1.97 -12.00 -16.44
C ARG A 69 -3.15 -11.08 -16.19
N GLY A 70 -4.18 -11.11 -17.05
CA GLY A 70 -5.44 -10.39 -16.83
C GLY A 70 -6.18 -10.84 -15.56
N ARG A 71 -6.24 -12.16 -15.30
CA ARG A 71 -6.80 -12.70 -14.04
C ARG A 71 -5.97 -12.29 -12.82
N LYS A 72 -4.63 -12.33 -12.92
CA LYS A 72 -3.72 -11.88 -11.86
C LYS A 72 -3.96 -10.40 -11.52
N LEU A 73 -4.04 -9.55 -12.55
CA LEU A 73 -4.33 -8.13 -12.38
C LEU A 73 -5.69 -7.89 -11.73
N PHE A 74 -6.74 -8.63 -12.13
CA PHE A 74 -8.05 -8.53 -11.50
C PHE A 74 -8.00 -8.84 -10.00
N ILE A 75 -7.33 -9.93 -9.61
CA ILE A 75 -7.17 -10.28 -8.19
C ILE A 75 -6.40 -9.18 -7.44
N ILE A 76 -5.30 -8.68 -8.02
CA ILE A 76 -4.54 -7.56 -7.46
C ILE A 76 -5.48 -6.37 -7.25
N SER A 77 -6.26 -5.97 -8.26
CA SER A 77 -7.20 -4.85 -8.16
C SER A 77 -8.26 -5.06 -7.06
N VAL A 78 -8.85 -6.25 -6.95
CA VAL A 78 -9.84 -6.55 -5.89
C VAL A 78 -9.20 -6.45 -4.50
N VAL A 79 -8.02 -7.04 -4.31
CA VAL A 79 -7.28 -6.97 -3.04
C VAL A 79 -6.92 -5.52 -2.71
N SER A 80 -6.54 -4.75 -3.72
CA SER A 80 -6.18 -3.33 -3.59
C SER A 80 -7.35 -2.48 -3.12
N LEU A 81 -8.56 -2.77 -3.62
CA LEU A 81 -9.79 -2.09 -3.17
C LEU A 81 -10.13 -2.44 -1.72
N LEU A 82 -10.00 -3.72 -1.33
CA LEU A 82 -10.19 -4.12 0.07
C LEU A 82 -9.16 -3.45 0.98
N PHE A 83 -7.90 -3.40 0.54
CA PHE A 83 -6.82 -2.75 1.24
C PHE A 83 -7.05 -1.23 1.35
N CYS A 84 -7.60 -0.58 0.33
CA CYS A 84 -8.02 0.83 0.38
C CYS A 84 -9.07 1.08 1.46
N VAL A 85 -10.12 0.24 1.50
CA VAL A 85 -11.16 0.36 2.52
C VAL A 85 -10.56 0.22 3.92
N LEU A 86 -9.57 -0.66 4.09
CA LEU A 86 -8.86 -0.80 5.36
C LEU A 86 -7.97 0.42 5.68
N LEU A 87 -7.15 0.85 4.73
CA LEU A 87 -6.18 1.93 4.91
C LEU A 87 -6.86 3.28 5.12
N ASP A 88 -7.75 3.71 4.22
CA ASP A 88 -8.42 5.00 4.34
C ASP A 88 -9.60 4.93 5.32
N GLY A 89 -10.31 3.78 5.41
CA GLY A 89 -11.36 3.60 6.41
C GLY A 89 -10.84 3.85 7.82
N PHE A 90 -9.70 3.26 8.19
CA PHE A 90 -9.11 3.51 9.49
C PHE A 90 -8.22 4.74 9.55
N GLY A 91 -7.43 5.02 8.51
CA GLY A 91 -6.48 6.13 8.49
C GLY A 91 -7.12 7.51 8.32
N VAL A 92 -8.08 7.64 7.41
CA VAL A 92 -8.76 8.91 7.11
C VAL A 92 -10.01 9.07 7.95
N PHE A 93 -10.93 8.11 7.91
CA PHE A 93 -12.25 8.29 8.51
C PHE A 93 -12.26 8.08 10.03
N VAL A 94 -11.46 7.15 10.55
CA VAL A 94 -11.40 6.90 12.01
C VAL A 94 -10.27 7.69 12.68
N ALA A 95 -9.02 7.45 12.29
CA ALA A 95 -7.84 7.98 12.96
C ALA A 95 -7.46 9.41 12.51
N ARG A 96 -7.99 9.86 11.36
CA ARG A 96 -7.72 11.17 10.73
C ARG A 96 -6.22 11.51 10.63
N LEU A 97 -5.42 10.51 10.26
CA LEU A 97 -3.96 10.60 10.12
C LEU A 97 -3.53 11.35 8.85
N TRP A 98 -4.44 11.51 7.90
CA TRP A 98 -4.30 12.43 6.78
C TRP A 98 -5.68 12.88 6.33
N TYR A 99 -5.72 13.97 5.58
CA TYR A 99 -6.93 14.51 4.97
C TYR A 99 -6.62 14.98 3.55
N TYR A 100 -7.67 15.23 2.77
CA TYR A 100 -7.58 15.51 1.34
C TYR A 100 -8.09 16.92 1.04
N PRO A 101 -7.23 17.97 1.06
CA PRO A 101 -7.67 19.36 1.06
C PRO A 101 -8.55 19.73 -0.13
N PHE A 102 -8.34 19.14 -1.31
CA PHE A 102 -9.05 19.49 -2.55
C PHE A 102 -10.21 18.55 -2.89
N TRP A 103 -10.51 17.57 -2.03
CA TRP A 103 -11.45 16.50 -2.35
C TRP A 103 -12.80 16.76 -1.68
N SER A 104 -13.88 16.74 -2.44
CA SER A 104 -15.21 16.51 -1.85
C SER A 104 -15.43 15.02 -1.62
N LEU A 105 -16.37 14.64 -0.75
CA LEU A 105 -16.72 13.21 -0.56
C LEU A 105 -17.10 12.53 -1.88
N LYS A 106 -17.80 13.24 -2.77
CA LYS A 106 -18.16 12.73 -4.11
C LYS A 106 -16.92 12.50 -4.98
N ILE A 107 -15.97 13.43 -4.97
CA ILE A 107 -14.68 13.29 -5.69
C ILE A 107 -13.91 12.10 -5.13
N TYR A 108 -13.84 12.00 -3.80
CA TYR A 108 -13.16 10.90 -3.14
C TYR A 108 -13.69 9.54 -3.52
N LEU A 109 -15.00 9.32 -3.42
CA LEU A 109 -15.59 8.01 -3.70
C LEU A 109 -15.40 7.54 -5.15
N ALA A 110 -15.20 8.45 -6.11
CA ALA A 110 -14.97 8.07 -7.49
C ALA A 110 -13.50 8.09 -7.95
N ILE A 111 -12.57 8.73 -7.22
CA ILE A 111 -11.12 8.67 -7.55
C ILE A 111 -10.38 7.66 -6.67
N ALA A 112 -10.65 7.64 -5.37
CA ALA A 112 -9.87 6.84 -4.41
C ALA A 112 -9.74 5.36 -4.83
N PRO A 113 -10.80 4.66 -5.27
CA PRO A 113 -10.69 3.26 -5.72
C PRO A 113 -9.62 3.04 -6.80
N PHE A 114 -9.56 3.94 -7.80
CA PHE A 114 -8.60 3.84 -8.90
C PHE A 114 -7.20 4.23 -8.45
N ALA A 115 -7.08 5.30 -7.66
CA ALA A 115 -5.81 5.73 -7.10
C ALA A 115 -5.20 4.59 -6.27
N PHE A 116 -5.92 4.05 -5.28
CA PHE A 116 -5.38 2.98 -4.45
C PHE A 116 -5.08 1.71 -5.23
N GLY A 117 -5.87 1.37 -6.25
CA GLY A 117 -5.56 0.30 -7.19
C GLY A 117 -4.22 0.51 -7.92
N ALA A 118 -3.96 1.74 -8.37
CA ALA A 118 -2.68 2.09 -9.00
C ALA A 118 -1.51 2.11 -8.00
N TYR A 119 -1.71 2.64 -6.79
CA TYR A 119 -0.68 2.68 -5.74
C TYR A 119 -0.20 1.29 -5.32
N THR A 120 -1.13 0.39 -5.02
CA THR A 120 -0.82 -0.99 -4.62
C THR A 120 -0.22 -1.81 -5.77
N LEU A 121 -0.69 -1.59 -7.01
CA LEU A 121 -0.06 -2.17 -8.20
C LEU A 121 1.37 -1.67 -8.38
N LEU A 122 1.62 -0.37 -8.20
CA LEU A 122 2.96 0.21 -8.24
C LEU A 122 3.86 -0.41 -7.15
N LEU A 123 3.36 -0.54 -5.92
CA LEU A 123 4.08 -1.20 -4.83
C LEU A 123 4.43 -2.66 -5.17
N PHE A 124 3.49 -3.39 -5.79
CA PHE A 124 3.73 -4.76 -6.23
C PHE A 124 4.82 -4.84 -7.32
N ILE A 125 4.78 -3.95 -8.32
CA ILE A 125 5.81 -3.89 -9.38
C ILE A 125 7.18 -3.53 -8.77
N LEU A 126 7.22 -2.55 -7.87
CA LEU A 126 8.45 -2.15 -7.19
C LEU A 126 9.03 -3.27 -6.32
N TYR A 127 8.16 -4.07 -5.71
CA TYR A 127 8.57 -5.25 -4.96
C TYR A 127 9.23 -6.30 -5.85
N GLU A 128 8.57 -6.68 -6.96
CA GLU A 128 9.13 -7.63 -7.92
C GLU A 128 10.44 -7.11 -8.52
N PHE A 129 10.49 -5.81 -8.84
CA PHE A 129 11.71 -5.15 -9.33
C PHE A 129 12.84 -5.22 -8.30
N ALA A 130 12.58 -4.91 -7.03
CA ALA A 130 13.58 -4.95 -5.96
C ALA A 130 14.08 -6.37 -5.71
N LYS A 131 13.18 -7.37 -5.78
CA LYS A 131 13.52 -8.78 -5.68
C LYS A 131 14.45 -9.20 -6.82
N ASP A 132 14.05 -8.95 -8.07
CA ASP A 132 14.76 -9.39 -9.26
C ASP A 132 16.14 -8.73 -9.37
N LEU A 133 16.24 -7.46 -8.94
CA LEU A 133 17.52 -6.76 -8.82
C LEU A 133 18.49 -7.49 -7.88
N VAL A 134 18.00 -8.00 -6.76
CA VAL A 134 18.86 -8.65 -5.76
C VAL A 134 19.16 -10.10 -6.12
N THR A 135 18.16 -10.87 -6.57
CA THR A 135 18.32 -12.29 -6.94
C THR A 135 19.30 -12.48 -8.09
N ASN A 136 19.33 -11.55 -9.06
CA ASN A 136 20.26 -11.61 -10.18
C ASN A 136 21.73 -11.40 -9.80
N HIS A 137 21.99 -10.77 -8.66
CA HIS A 137 23.35 -10.46 -8.20
C HIS A 137 23.78 -11.28 -6.98
N ARG A 138 22.85 -11.95 -6.29
CA ARG A 138 23.15 -12.75 -5.09
C ARG A 138 22.27 -13.99 -5.00
N LYS A 139 22.89 -15.11 -4.62
CA LYS A 139 22.14 -16.29 -4.17
C LYS A 139 21.43 -15.96 -2.86
N ILE A 140 20.12 -16.03 -2.88
CA ILE A 140 19.26 -15.88 -1.70
C ILE A 140 19.39 -17.14 -0.84
N ASN A 141 19.67 -16.95 0.44
CA ASN A 141 19.66 -18.05 1.41
C ASN A 141 18.20 -18.31 1.83
N LEU A 142 17.75 -19.55 1.70
CA LEU A 142 16.36 -19.96 1.96
C LEU A 142 16.04 -20.16 3.46
N GLY A 143 16.96 -19.75 4.33
CA GLY A 143 16.79 -19.85 5.78
C GLY A 143 17.07 -21.26 6.33
N HIS A 144 16.81 -21.41 7.62
CA HIS A 144 16.97 -22.63 8.41
C HIS A 144 15.63 -23.35 8.61
N TYR A 145 15.70 -24.64 8.93
CA TYR A 145 14.52 -25.43 9.22
C TYR A 145 13.80 -24.95 10.48
N VAL A 146 12.50 -24.68 10.36
CA VAL A 146 11.61 -24.36 11.49
C VAL A 146 10.82 -25.62 11.87
N LYS A 147 10.86 -26.00 13.15
CA LYS A 147 10.09 -27.15 13.65
C LYS A 147 8.60 -26.94 13.43
N LYS A 148 7.93 -27.90 12.79
CA LYS A 148 6.50 -27.82 12.44
C LYS A 148 5.60 -27.47 13.63
N GLN A 149 5.78 -28.12 14.78
CA GLN A 149 4.99 -27.86 15.99
C GLN A 149 5.13 -26.43 16.50
N PHE A 150 6.35 -25.89 16.43
CA PHE A 150 6.62 -24.51 16.83
C PHE A 150 5.97 -23.53 15.85
N TYR A 151 6.09 -23.78 14.54
CA TYR A 151 5.45 -22.96 13.53
C TYR A 151 3.91 -22.98 13.66
N GLU A 152 3.31 -24.16 13.85
CA GLU A 152 1.87 -24.33 14.13
C GLU A 152 1.42 -23.53 15.35
N MET A 153 2.19 -23.57 16.44
CA MET A 153 1.91 -22.80 17.65
C MET A 153 1.91 -21.30 17.35
N ILE A 154 2.95 -20.79 16.68
CA ILE A 154 3.04 -19.36 16.32
C ILE A 154 1.85 -18.93 15.45
N MET A 155 1.51 -19.69 14.40
CA MET A 155 0.40 -19.34 13.52
C MET A 155 -0.96 -19.33 14.25
N ASN A 156 -1.20 -20.28 15.17
CA ASN A 156 -2.42 -20.28 15.98
C ASN A 156 -2.44 -19.08 16.96
N SER A 157 -1.29 -18.73 17.55
CA SER A 157 -1.18 -17.54 18.40
C SER A 157 -1.44 -16.25 17.62
N GLU A 158 -0.91 -16.13 16.40
CA GLU A 158 -1.18 -15.00 15.51
C GLU A 158 -2.68 -14.86 15.24
N LEU A 159 -3.41 -15.94 14.93
CA LEU A 159 -4.86 -15.88 14.76
C LEU A 159 -5.56 -15.32 16.01
N VAL A 160 -5.23 -15.84 17.19
CA VAL A 160 -5.84 -15.40 18.45
C VAL A 160 -5.55 -13.92 18.69
N LEU A 161 -4.29 -13.50 18.52
CA LEU A 161 -3.88 -12.11 18.65
C LEU A 161 -4.54 -11.20 17.60
N GLY A 162 -4.76 -11.69 16.38
CA GLY A 162 -5.45 -10.96 15.33
C GLY A 162 -6.92 -10.73 15.65
N ILE A 163 -7.62 -11.75 16.16
CA ILE A 163 -9.00 -11.62 16.63
C ILE A 163 -9.08 -10.62 17.79
N ILE A 164 -8.22 -10.75 18.80
CA ILE A 164 -8.16 -9.82 19.94
C ILE A 164 -7.85 -8.40 19.44
N GLY A 165 -6.89 -8.25 18.53
CA GLY A 165 -6.50 -6.96 17.95
C GLY A 165 -7.67 -6.27 17.23
N TYR A 166 -8.47 -6.99 16.45
CA TYR A 166 -9.68 -6.44 15.84
C TYR A 166 -10.73 -6.05 16.87
N LEU A 167 -11.01 -6.89 17.88
CA LEU A 167 -11.97 -6.58 18.94
C LEU A 167 -11.57 -5.31 19.70
N LEU A 168 -10.27 -5.17 20.03
CA LEU A 168 -9.74 -3.96 20.65
C LEU A 168 -9.85 -2.74 19.72
N SER A 169 -9.50 -2.89 18.44
CA SER A 169 -9.59 -1.82 17.44
C SER A 169 -11.02 -1.31 17.28
N ILE A 170 -11.99 -2.22 17.20
CA ILE A 170 -13.42 -1.88 17.12
C ILE A 170 -13.86 -1.17 18.39
N ASN A 171 -13.47 -1.67 19.57
CA ASN A 171 -13.81 -1.02 20.84
C ASN A 171 -13.28 0.42 20.89
N TYR A 172 -12.02 0.63 20.51
CA TYR A 172 -11.42 1.96 20.45
C TYR A 172 -12.12 2.85 19.41
N ALA A 173 -12.43 2.33 18.22
CA ALA A 173 -13.15 3.06 17.19
C ALA A 173 -14.56 3.47 17.64
N LEU A 174 -15.31 2.58 18.32
CA LEU A 174 -16.63 2.89 18.84
C LEU A 174 -16.59 3.97 19.94
N ARG A 175 -15.62 3.88 20.86
CA ARG A 175 -15.40 4.93 21.88
C ARG A 175 -15.03 6.26 21.25
N PHE A 176 -14.26 6.22 20.17
CA PHE A 176 -13.87 7.40 19.42
C PHE A 176 -15.07 8.07 18.74
N LEU A 177 -15.90 7.28 18.03
CA LEU A 177 -17.08 7.76 17.32
C LEU A 177 -18.22 8.21 18.26
N ALA A 178 -18.24 7.71 19.50
CA ALA A 178 -19.22 8.14 20.51
C ALA A 178 -18.98 9.58 21.01
N ASN A 179 -17.83 10.19 20.70
CA ASN A 179 -17.54 11.58 21.07
C ASN A 179 -18.13 12.57 20.04
N PRO A 180 -19.12 13.42 20.41
CA PRO A 180 -19.81 14.31 19.48
C PRO A 180 -18.91 15.36 18.81
N SER A 181 -17.81 15.78 19.46
CA SER A 181 -16.86 16.73 18.85
C SER A 181 -15.99 16.09 17.77
N LEU A 182 -15.95 14.74 17.74
CA LEU A 182 -15.16 13.94 16.82
C LEU A 182 -16.03 13.22 15.77
N SER A 183 -17.36 13.36 15.82
CA SER A 183 -18.28 12.70 14.87
C SER A 183 -18.59 13.54 13.64
N SER A 184 -18.38 14.86 13.67
CA SER A 184 -18.48 15.76 12.51
C SER A 184 -17.24 15.63 11.61
N PHE A 185 -17.15 14.52 10.88
CA PHE A 185 -16.05 14.30 9.93
C PHE A 185 -16.25 15.09 8.63
N ILE A 186 -15.21 15.80 8.21
CA ILE A 186 -15.14 16.47 6.92
C ILE A 186 -13.81 16.09 6.25
N ILE A 187 -13.88 15.42 5.11
CA ILE A 187 -12.73 14.81 4.42
C ILE A 187 -11.64 15.80 3.98
N ASN A 188 -12.00 17.06 3.79
CA ASN A 188 -11.11 18.13 3.31
C ASN A 188 -10.58 19.06 4.40
N GLN A 189 -10.84 18.75 5.67
CA GLN A 189 -10.38 19.57 6.79
C GLN A 189 -9.52 18.76 7.73
N LYS A 190 -8.53 19.43 8.33
CA LYS A 190 -7.77 18.89 9.44
C LYS A 190 -8.71 18.77 10.64
N GLY A 191 -9.20 17.57 10.91
CA GLY A 191 -9.87 17.26 12.16
C GLY A 191 -8.84 17.00 13.25
N GLU A 192 -8.95 17.66 14.41
CA GLU A 192 -8.10 17.32 15.55
C GLU A 192 -8.53 15.98 16.14
N VAL A 193 -7.56 15.12 16.41
CA VAL A 193 -7.78 13.79 16.97
C VAL A 193 -6.83 13.54 18.11
N PRO A 194 -7.29 13.03 19.27
CA PRO A 194 -6.39 12.57 20.31
C PRO A 194 -5.42 11.52 19.77
N PHE A 195 -4.22 11.51 20.36
CA PHE A 195 -3.11 10.61 20.02
C PHE A 195 -3.51 9.12 19.91
N SER A 196 -4.59 8.71 20.55
CA SER A 196 -5.12 7.35 20.49
C SER A 196 -5.56 6.87 19.10
N GLY A 197 -5.89 7.77 18.16
CA GLY A 197 -6.26 7.40 16.79
C GLY A 197 -5.17 6.61 16.06
N PHE A 198 -3.91 6.97 16.31
CA PHE A 198 -2.74 6.27 15.78
C PHE A 198 -2.64 4.80 16.20
N TYR A 199 -3.04 4.46 17.44
CA TYR A 199 -3.00 3.07 17.89
C TYR A 199 -4.06 2.20 17.21
N ILE A 200 -5.18 2.79 16.81
CA ILE A 200 -6.25 2.08 16.09
C ILE A 200 -5.71 1.54 14.75
N ILE A 201 -5.02 2.38 13.96
CA ILE A 201 -4.50 1.94 12.66
C ILE A 201 -3.45 0.83 12.81
N ILE A 202 -2.54 0.94 13.80
CA ILE A 202 -1.52 -0.08 14.04
C ILE A 202 -2.16 -1.41 14.41
N LEU A 203 -3.11 -1.40 15.35
CA LEU A 203 -3.78 -2.61 15.80
C LEU A 203 -4.55 -3.28 14.67
N VAL A 204 -5.25 -2.51 13.84
CA VAL A 204 -5.95 -3.05 12.67
C VAL A 204 -4.98 -3.68 11.69
N PHE A 205 -3.86 -3.02 11.36
CA PHE A 205 -2.91 -3.54 10.39
C PHE A 205 -2.24 -4.82 10.88
N ILE A 206 -1.79 -4.86 12.13
CA ILE A 206 -1.21 -6.06 12.74
C ILE A 206 -2.24 -7.19 12.80
N ALA A 207 -3.48 -6.88 13.21
CA ALA A 207 -4.55 -7.87 13.27
C ALA A 207 -4.89 -8.47 11.90
N THR A 208 -4.95 -7.60 10.88
CA THR A 208 -5.17 -7.99 9.48
C THR A 208 -4.05 -8.90 9.01
N PHE A 209 -2.79 -8.49 9.21
CA PHE A 209 -1.61 -9.28 8.86
C PHE A 209 -1.68 -10.68 9.46
N PHE A 210 -1.88 -10.80 10.78
CA PHE A 210 -1.95 -12.11 11.46
C PHE A 210 -3.06 -13.02 10.96
N ILE A 211 -4.25 -12.48 10.70
CA ILE A 211 -5.36 -13.28 10.17
C ILE A 211 -5.05 -13.79 8.77
N PHE A 212 -4.49 -12.96 7.90
CA PHE A 212 -4.16 -13.36 6.53
C PHE A 212 -2.94 -14.28 6.45
N GLU A 213 -1.95 -14.12 7.33
CA GLU A 213 -0.85 -15.08 7.48
C GLU A 213 -1.37 -16.45 7.93
N TYR A 214 -2.31 -16.49 8.89
CA TYR A 214 -2.95 -17.74 9.30
C TYR A 214 -3.75 -18.41 8.17
N ILE A 215 -4.49 -17.64 7.37
CA ILE A 215 -5.19 -18.16 6.19
C ILE A 215 -4.20 -18.77 5.19
N CYS A 216 -3.09 -18.08 4.91
CA CYS A 216 -2.03 -18.59 4.04
C CYS A 216 -1.44 -19.90 4.59
N PHE A 217 -1.17 -19.95 5.90
CA PHE A 217 -0.70 -21.16 6.57
C PHE A 217 -1.66 -22.34 6.39
N LYS A 218 -2.97 -22.15 6.61
CA LYS A 218 -3.98 -23.20 6.41
C LYS A 218 -4.11 -23.65 4.96
N GLN A 219 -3.79 -22.78 4.01
CA GLN A 219 -3.74 -23.09 2.59
C GLN A 219 -2.40 -23.73 2.16
N ASN A 220 -1.47 -23.99 3.08
CA ASN A 220 -0.12 -24.48 2.83
C ASN A 220 0.68 -23.57 1.87
N LYS A 221 0.53 -22.25 2.03
CA LYS A 221 1.30 -21.24 1.30
C LYS A 221 2.43 -20.70 2.16
N GLN A 222 3.47 -20.17 1.53
CA GLN A 222 4.56 -19.48 2.23
C GLN A 222 4.03 -18.21 2.91
N THR A 223 4.42 -18.02 4.18
CA THR A 223 4.06 -16.88 5.02
C THR A 223 5.30 -16.05 5.33
N LEU A 224 5.13 -14.76 5.58
CA LEU A 224 6.23 -13.88 6.00
C LEU A 224 6.73 -14.28 7.39
N THR A 225 5.82 -14.73 8.25
CA THR A 225 6.17 -15.28 9.55
C THR A 225 7.13 -16.46 9.41
N HIS A 226 6.88 -17.40 8.50
CA HIS A 226 7.79 -18.51 8.27
C HIS A 226 9.15 -18.05 7.70
N ASP A 227 9.16 -17.07 6.79
CA ASP A 227 10.40 -16.49 6.28
C ASP A 227 11.23 -15.86 7.40
N ILE A 228 10.60 -15.08 8.29
CA ILE A 228 11.28 -14.49 9.47
C ILE A 228 11.81 -15.57 10.41
N LEU A 229 10.99 -16.57 10.75
CA LEU A 229 11.37 -17.64 11.67
C LEU A 229 12.50 -18.52 11.12
N SER A 230 12.56 -18.70 9.80
CA SER A 230 13.65 -19.40 9.14
C SER A 230 14.90 -18.51 8.97
N GLY A 231 14.84 -17.21 9.28
CA GLY A 231 15.95 -16.28 9.09
C GLY A 231 16.10 -15.80 7.64
N ASN A 232 15.12 -16.04 6.78
CA ASN A 232 15.03 -15.48 5.44
C ASN A 232 14.44 -14.05 5.49
N PHE A 233 15.31 -13.05 5.68
CA PHE A 233 14.90 -11.64 5.75
C PHE A 233 14.80 -10.94 4.39
N TRP A 234 15.12 -11.64 3.28
CA TRP A 234 15.08 -11.06 1.93
C TRP A 234 13.73 -10.46 1.55
N PRO A 235 12.59 -11.16 1.78
CA PRO A 235 11.27 -10.58 1.74
C PRO A 235 11.17 -9.18 2.36
N ILE A 236 11.57 -9.01 3.62
CA ILE A 236 11.48 -7.73 4.32
C ILE A 236 12.34 -6.67 3.63
N ILE A 237 13.54 -7.03 3.19
CA ILE A 237 14.45 -6.12 2.49
C ILE A 237 13.80 -5.60 1.20
N PHE A 238 13.19 -6.47 0.39
CA PHE A 238 12.52 -6.08 -0.84
C PHE A 238 11.32 -5.18 -0.57
N ILE A 239 10.53 -5.51 0.44
CA ILE A 239 9.43 -4.69 0.93
C ILE A 239 9.93 -3.29 1.32
N THR A 240 11.01 -3.20 2.09
CA THR A 240 11.57 -1.92 2.53
C THR A 240 12.06 -1.08 1.35
N ILE A 241 12.81 -1.66 0.41
CA ILE A 241 13.30 -0.95 -0.79
C ILE A 241 12.12 -0.45 -1.62
N ALA A 242 11.13 -1.30 -1.91
CA ALA A 242 9.96 -0.94 -2.68
C ALA A 242 9.19 0.21 -2.04
N ASN A 243 8.99 0.17 -0.72
CA ASN A 243 8.31 1.25 0.01
C ASN A 243 9.09 2.56 0.01
N ILE A 244 10.41 2.53 0.19
CA ILE A 244 11.24 3.74 0.14
C ILE A 244 11.11 4.40 -1.24
N ILE A 245 11.24 3.62 -2.32
CA ILE A 245 11.11 4.13 -3.69
C ILE A 245 9.70 4.69 -3.91
N ALA A 246 8.67 3.98 -3.46
CA ALA A 246 7.28 4.42 -3.59
C ALA A 246 7.01 5.73 -2.85
N ILE A 247 7.34 5.82 -1.56
CA ILE A 247 7.14 7.02 -0.72
C ILE A 247 7.86 8.21 -1.34
N VAL A 248 9.15 8.05 -1.70
CA VAL A 248 9.92 9.16 -2.29
C VAL A 248 9.28 9.61 -3.59
N SER A 249 8.91 8.69 -4.49
CA SER A 249 8.32 9.05 -5.78
C SER A 249 6.96 9.74 -5.63
N ILE A 250 6.11 9.21 -4.76
CA ILE A 250 4.75 9.69 -4.54
C ILE A 250 4.76 11.04 -3.82
N GLU A 251 5.57 11.19 -2.78
CA GLU A 251 5.63 12.41 -1.98
C GLU A 251 6.45 13.51 -2.64
N PHE A 252 7.39 13.17 -3.52
CA PHE A 252 8.02 14.16 -4.40
C PHE A 252 6.98 14.82 -5.33
N LEU A 253 6.05 14.03 -5.87
CA LEU A 253 4.96 14.54 -6.70
C LEU A 253 3.88 15.26 -5.88
N ASN A 254 3.54 14.77 -4.68
CA ASN A 254 2.54 15.38 -3.82
C ASN A 254 3.03 16.66 -3.13
N GLY A 255 4.31 16.71 -2.75
CA GLY A 255 4.91 17.78 -1.95
C GLY A 255 4.56 19.20 -2.40
N PRO A 256 4.72 19.55 -3.69
CA PRO A 256 4.38 20.89 -4.19
C PRO A 256 2.89 21.23 -4.19
N PHE A 257 2.01 20.23 -4.33
CA PHE A 257 0.57 20.45 -4.53
C PHE A 257 -0.27 20.15 -3.29
N GLN A 258 0.25 19.37 -2.33
CA GLN A 258 -0.41 19.01 -1.07
C GLN A 258 -1.82 18.42 -1.28
N VAL A 259 -1.96 17.49 -2.24
CA VAL A 259 -3.25 16.89 -2.60
C VAL A 259 -3.79 15.97 -1.49
N TRP A 260 -2.90 15.42 -0.68
CA TRP A 260 -3.18 14.96 0.69
C TRP A 260 -2.15 15.54 1.65
N VAL A 261 -2.57 15.67 2.91
CA VAL A 261 -1.74 16.25 3.98
C VAL A 261 -1.82 15.36 5.21
N PHE A 262 -0.66 14.98 5.73
CA PHE A 262 -0.55 14.24 6.99
C PHE A 262 -0.88 15.13 8.19
N ALA A 263 -1.66 14.59 9.11
CA ALA A 263 -2.09 15.23 10.34
C ALA A 263 -2.15 14.23 11.50
N ASN A 264 -2.10 14.70 12.75
CA ASN A 264 -2.31 13.87 13.94
C ASN A 264 -1.36 12.67 14.12
N TRP A 265 -0.22 12.66 13.41
CA TRP A 265 0.82 11.66 13.64
C TRP A 265 1.61 11.98 14.92
N PRO A 266 2.11 10.95 15.63
CA PRO A 266 3.12 11.16 16.66
C PRO A 266 4.33 11.91 16.09
N TYR A 267 4.83 12.89 16.84
CA TYR A 267 6.00 13.70 16.46
C TYR A 267 5.87 14.39 15.09
N ASP A 268 4.67 14.91 14.78
CA ASP A 268 4.33 15.58 13.52
C ASP A 268 5.20 16.82 13.18
N ASN A 269 5.96 17.33 14.15
CA ASN A 269 6.92 18.41 13.98
C ASN A 269 8.20 17.99 13.25
N ILE A 270 8.51 16.69 13.17
CA ILE A 270 9.69 16.16 12.47
C ILE A 270 9.24 15.59 11.13
N ARG A 271 9.55 16.29 10.04
CA ARG A 271 9.08 15.96 8.69
C ARG A 271 10.21 15.90 7.67
N ILE A 272 10.09 15.00 6.71
CA ILE A 272 10.94 14.89 5.52
C ILE A 272 9.99 14.84 4.32
N LEU A 273 10.23 15.61 3.25
CA LEU A 273 9.29 15.71 2.10
C LEU A 273 7.83 15.99 2.53
N ASN A 274 7.62 16.82 3.56
CA ASN A 274 6.32 17.10 4.19
C ASN A 274 5.61 15.89 4.84
N VAL A 275 6.26 14.73 4.93
CA VAL A 275 5.74 13.52 5.59
C VAL A 275 6.34 13.40 6.99
N PRO A 276 5.52 13.12 8.03
CA PRO A 276 6.01 12.84 9.37
C PRO A 276 6.95 11.64 9.37
N VAL A 277 8.08 11.74 10.09
CA VAL A 277 9.07 10.66 10.13
C VAL A 277 8.47 9.34 10.62
N VAL A 278 7.53 9.39 11.56
CA VAL A 278 6.80 8.20 12.04
C VAL A 278 5.97 7.57 10.94
N ALA A 279 5.32 8.37 10.09
CA ALA A 279 4.58 7.86 8.94
C ALA A 279 5.51 7.15 7.95
N MET A 280 6.71 7.70 7.68
CA MET A 280 7.70 7.06 6.80
C MET A 280 8.15 5.68 7.29
N PHE A 281 8.34 5.49 8.59
CA PHE A 281 8.76 4.20 9.15
C PHE A 281 7.63 3.16 9.21
N LEU A 282 6.38 3.61 9.34
CA LEU A 282 5.23 2.71 9.44
C LEU A 282 4.57 2.43 8.09
N TRP A 283 4.79 3.28 7.09
CA TRP A 283 4.33 3.06 5.72
C TRP A 283 4.72 1.68 5.18
N PRO A 284 5.97 1.18 5.38
CA PRO A 284 6.34 -0.18 5.00
C PRO A 284 5.47 -1.28 5.60
N LEU A 285 4.82 -1.08 6.76
CA LEU A 285 3.92 -2.07 7.37
C LEU A 285 2.63 -2.27 6.56
N GLN A 286 2.27 -1.32 5.70
CA GLN A 286 1.14 -1.46 4.78
C GLN A 286 1.32 -2.63 3.82
N PHE A 287 2.56 -2.86 3.39
CA PHE A 287 2.84 -3.78 2.32
C PHE A 287 2.82 -5.26 2.76
N PRO A 288 3.35 -5.68 3.93
CA PRO A 288 3.11 -7.00 4.49
C PRO A 288 1.62 -7.35 4.59
N VAL A 289 0.78 -6.41 5.04
CA VAL A 289 -0.67 -6.62 5.10
C VAL A 289 -1.25 -6.87 3.71
N PHE A 290 -0.96 -5.98 2.75
CA PHE A 290 -1.41 -6.13 1.37
C PHE A 290 -0.94 -7.45 0.74
N LEU A 291 0.31 -7.84 0.99
CA LEU A 291 0.92 -9.03 0.41
C LEU A 291 0.33 -10.31 0.99
N SER A 292 0.11 -10.38 2.30
CA SER A 292 -0.57 -11.50 2.96
C SER A 292 -2.02 -11.62 2.48
N MET A 293 -2.74 -10.50 2.32
CA MET A 293 -4.08 -10.48 1.71
C MET A 293 -4.06 -11.02 0.28
N LEU A 294 -3.11 -10.55 -0.53
CA LEU A 294 -2.95 -10.97 -1.92
C LEU A 294 -2.71 -12.47 -1.98
N ARG A 295 -1.77 -13.02 -1.20
CA ARG A 295 -1.48 -14.45 -1.19
C ARG A 295 -2.64 -15.32 -0.74
N ALA A 296 -3.37 -14.91 0.29
CA ALA A 296 -4.52 -15.68 0.77
C ALA A 296 -5.60 -15.83 -0.29
N LEU A 297 -5.76 -14.82 -1.15
CA LEU A 297 -6.76 -14.77 -2.21
C LEU A 297 -6.23 -15.26 -3.57
N PHE A 298 -4.91 -15.30 -3.77
CA PHE A 298 -4.31 -15.80 -5.00
C PHE A 298 -4.39 -17.33 -5.07
N PRO A 299 -4.88 -17.94 -6.16
CA PRO A 299 -5.07 -19.39 -6.21
C PRO A 299 -3.76 -20.19 -6.31
N SER A 300 -2.68 -19.58 -6.78
CA SER A 300 -1.38 -20.27 -6.91
C SER A 300 -0.73 -20.51 -5.55
N LYS A 301 -0.07 -21.67 -5.41
CA LYS A 301 0.86 -21.98 -4.32
C LYS A 301 2.23 -21.35 -4.53
N GLU A 302 2.53 -20.93 -5.77
CA GLU A 302 3.76 -20.22 -6.09
C GLU A 302 3.70 -18.81 -5.52
N VAL A 303 4.28 -18.70 -4.34
CA VAL A 303 5.25 -17.70 -3.91
C VAL A 303 5.17 -16.39 -4.71
N VAL A 304 4.28 -15.51 -4.25
CA VAL A 304 4.58 -14.08 -4.30
C VAL A 304 5.67 -13.84 -3.25
N TRP A 305 6.90 -14.27 -3.52
CA TRP A 305 8.09 -13.79 -2.84
C TRP A 305 9.20 -13.60 -3.84
#